data_AF-A0A8T8CWI5-F1
#
_entry.id   AF-A0A8T8CWI5-F1
#
_cell.length_a   1.000
_cell.length_b   1.000
_cell.length_c   1.000
_cell.angle_alpha   90.00
_cell.angle_beta   90.00
_cell.angle_gamma   90.00
#
_symmetry.space_group_name_H-M   'P 1'
#
loop_
_entity.id
_entity.type
_entity.pdbx_description
1 polymer ?
#
loop_
_entity_poly.entity_id
_entity_poly.type
_entity_poly.pdbx_seq_one_letter_code
_entity_poly.pdbx_strand_id
1 'polypeptide(L)' 'MVRATSIGIRLSEEVKAALDKAARADRRTISAYVELLIVADLEAKGLLPKTE' A
#
# COMPACT_ATOMS: atom_id res chain seq x y z
N MET A 1 -2.52 -0.97 20.88
CA MET A 1 -2.94 -1.53 19.58
C MET A 1 -3.77 -0.45 18.89
N VAL A 2 -3.17 0.33 17.98
CA VAL A 2 -3.91 1.38 17.26
C VAL A 2 -4.99 0.68 16.45
N ARG A 3 -6.25 1.11 16.58
CA ARG A 3 -7.36 0.57 15.78
C ARG A 3 -7.14 1.00 14.33
N ALA A 4 -6.47 0.16 13.55
CA ALA A 4 -6.30 0.38 12.12
C ALA A 4 -7.66 0.17 11.42
N THR A 5 -8.14 1.19 10.73
CA THR A 5 -9.35 1.08 9.90
C THR A 5 -9.00 0.27 8.65
N SER A 6 -9.74 -0.81 8.39
CA SER A 6 -9.47 -1.68 7.24
C SER A 6 -10.03 -1.07 5.95
N ILE A 7 -9.26 -1.09 4.86
CA ILE A 7 -9.71 -0.72 3.52
C ILE A 7 -9.86 -2.01 2.69
N GLY A 8 -11.06 -2.28 2.18
CA GLY A 8 -11.33 -3.38 1.25
C GLY A 8 -11.29 -2.90 -0.20
N ILE A 9 -10.41 -3.46 -1.03
CA ILE A 9 -10.23 -3.06 -2.43
C ILE A 9 -10.54 -4.26 -3.34
N ARG A 10 -11.34 -4.04 -4.39
CA ARG A 10 -11.53 -5.02 -5.47
C ARG A 10 -10.54 -4.70 -6.59
N LEU A 11 -9.76 -5.70 -6.97
CA LEU A 11 -8.76 -5.62 -8.03
C LEU A 11 -9.04 -6.74 -9.05
N SER A 12 -8.68 -6.51 -10.31
CA SER A 12 -8.61 -7.59 -11.29
C SER A 12 -7.52 -8.58 -10.91
N GLU A 13 -7.61 -9.81 -11.42
CA GLU A 13 -6.63 -10.86 -11.13
C GLU A 13 -5.22 -10.49 -11.61
N GLU A 14 -5.12 -9.88 -12.80
CA GLU A 14 -3.87 -9.40 -13.38
C GLU A 14 -3.17 -8.39 -12.45
N VAL A 15 -3.93 -7.40 -11.96
CA VAL A 15 -3.39 -6.38 -11.06
C VAL A 15 -2.96 -6.99 -9.74
N LYS A 16 -3.74 -7.92 -9.18
CA LYS A 16 -3.38 -8.63 -7.94
C LYS A 16 -2.11 -9.46 -8.11
N ALA A 17 -1.93 -10.14 -9.23
CA ALA A 17 -0.74 -10.93 -9.52
C ALA A 17 0.52 -10.05 -9.64
N ALA A 18 0.41 -8.90 -10.32
CA ALA A 18 1.49 -7.93 -10.41
C ALA A 18 1.86 -7.36 -9.02
N LEU A 19 0.84 -7.07 -8.19
CA LEU A 19 1.01 -6.60 -6.81
C LEU A 19 1.72 -7.63 -5.92
N ASP A 20 1.34 -8.90 -6.00
CA ASP A 20 2.00 -9.97 -5.25
C ASP A 20 3.48 -10.10 -5.64
N LYS A 21 3.78 -10.02 -6.94
CA LYS A 21 5.16 -10.07 -7.44
C LYS A 21 6.00 -8.88 -6.93
N ALA A 22 5.46 -7.67 -7.00
CA ALA A 22 6.13 -6.46 -6.52
C ALA A 22 6.35 -6.50 -5.00
N ALA A 23 5.32 -6.86 -4.24
CA ALA A 23 5.42 -6.99 -2.79
C ALA A 23 6.48 -8.02 -2.36
N ARG A 24 6.56 -9.17 -3.06
CA ARG A 24 7.60 -10.18 -2.81
C ARG A 24 9.00 -9.69 -3.13
N ALA A 25 9.19 -8.93 -4.21
CA ALA A 25 10.48 -8.33 -4.55
C ALA A 25 11.00 -7.43 -3.42
N ASP A 26 10.08 -6.71 -2.77
CA ASP A 26 10.37 -5.83 -1.65
C ASP A 26 10.38 -6.54 -0.28
N ARG A 27 10.20 -7.88 -0.26
CA ARG A 27 10.07 -8.72 0.95
C ARG A 27 8.96 -8.25 1.90
N ARG A 28 7.85 -7.77 1.33
CA ARG A 28 6.68 -7.24 2.04
C ARG A 28 5.43 -8.07 1.74
N THR A 29 4.42 -7.93 2.60
CA THR A 29 3.07 -8.40 2.28
C THR A 29 2.42 -7.43 1.30
N ILE A 30 1.44 -7.90 0.52
CA ILE A 30 0.67 -7.05 -0.40
C ILE A 30 0.09 -5.84 0.34
N SER A 31 -0.48 -6.03 1.53
CA SER A 31 -1.04 -4.94 2.33
C SER A 31 0.00 -3.89 2.70
N ALA A 32 1.18 -4.29 3.18
CA ALA A 32 2.25 -3.36 3.56
C ALA A 32 2.85 -2.64 2.34
N TYR A 33 2.88 -3.30 1.18
CA TYR A 33 3.31 -2.68 -0.08
C TYR A 33 2.29 -1.63 -0.56
N VAL A 34 1.00 -1.95 -0.53
CA VAL A 34 -0.08 -1.00 -0.89
C VAL A 34 -0.11 0.18 0.06
N GLU A 35 0.04 -0.05 1.37
CA GLU A 35 0.12 1.01 2.37
C GLU A 35 1.26 1.99 2.06
N LEU A 36 2.45 1.47 1.76
CA LEU A 36 3.60 2.30 1.39
C LEU A 36 3.32 3.13 0.13
N LEU A 37 2.72 2.53 -0.90
CA LEU A 37 2.37 3.26 -2.12
C LEU A 37 1.35 4.37 -1.87
N ILE A 38 0.33 4.11 -1.06
CA ILE A 38 -0.69 5.10 -0.70
C ILE A 38 -0.07 6.24 0.10
N VAL A 39 0.73 5.93 1.12
CA VAL A 39 1.42 6.94 1.94
C VAL A 39 2.33 7.80 1.06
N ALA A 40 3.18 7.18 0.25
CA ALA A 40 4.10 7.91 -0.62
C ALA A 40 3.37 8.81 -1.62
N ASP A 41 2.26 8.36 -2.21
CA ASP A 41 1.44 9.17 -3.12
C ASP A 41 0.77 10.35 -2.39
N LEU A 42 0.22 10.12 -1.20
CA LEU A 42 -0.41 11.16 -0.40
C LEU A 42 0.60 12.19 0.12
N GLU A 43 1.79 11.76 0.54
CA GLU A 43 2.89 12.64 0.92
C GLU A 43 3.38 13.47 -0.27
N ALA A 44 3.51 12.86 -1.45
CA ALA A 44 3.90 13.56 -2.67
C ALA A 44 2.87 14.63 -3.08
N LYS A 45 1.60 14.40 -2.78
CA LYS A 45 0.50 15.35 -3.02
C LYS A 45 0.32 16.37 -1.89
N GLY A 46 1.10 16.28 -0.80
CA GLY A 46 0.96 17.13 0.39
C GLY A 46 -0.34 16.88 1.17
N LEU A 47 -1.00 15.75 0.96
CA LEU A 47 -2.23 15.33 1.63
C LEU A 47 -1.96 14.57 2.94
N LEU A 48 -0.73 14.10 3.12
CA LEU A 48 -0.23 13.54 4.37
C LEU A 48 1.05 14.29 4.78
N PRO A 49 1.20 14.68 6.06
CA PRO A 49 2.49 15.15 6.55
C PRO A 49 3.53 14.04 6.42
N LYS A 50 4.73 14.38 5.92
CA LYS A 50 5.86 13.46 5.95
C LYS A 50 6.20 13.18 7.40
N THR A 51 6.15 11.92 7.79
CA THR A 51 6.62 11.53 9.13
C THR A 51 8.14 11.55 9.11
N GLU A 52 8.74 12.53 9.81
CA GLU A 52 10.19 12.64 10.05
C GLU A 52 10.73 11.49 10.92
#